data_AF-A0A8A1M5N0-F1
#
_entry.id   AF-A0A8A1M5N0-F1
#
_cell.length_a   1.000
_cell.length_b   1.000
_cell.length_c   1.000
_cell.angle_alpha   90.00
_cell.angle_beta   90.00
_cell.angle_gamma   90.00
#
_symmetry.space_group_name_H-M   'P 1'
#
loop_
_entity.id
_entity.type
_entity.pdbx_description
1 polymer ?
#
loop_
_entity_poly.entity_id
_entity_poly.type
_entity_poly.pdbx_seq_one_letter_code
_entity_poly.pdbx_strand_id
1 'polypeptide(L)'
;MNNGLEQIPRDAFVLPDQQLADELVDAYFAHVNPGCPIIDEDVFMAQYKGRDLSDPPSLLLLQAILLVGAHVSRPRPQRDSLKTAFFRRAKILFDSRVERNRDILVQAALLLTWYSDPVDDDVSANAHYWVGVAARIATGLGMHRNASSSRMVSIDKRMWRRVWWILVQFDVMVSLLYGRPQAVNLEDCDVQPLTATDFEGCGSRVQIDYVIHYTELCTMISFIVKERFGLRHLRIGRLCSQIRFECPLPTPVRGRLSSI
;
A
#
# COMPACT_ATOMS: atom_id res chain seq x y z
N MET A 1 -19.46 1.17 32.15
CA MET A 1 -18.62 0.89 30.95
C MET A 1 -19.58 0.59 29.82
N ASN A 2 -19.85 1.56 28.95
CA ASN A 2 -20.77 1.37 27.82
C ASN A 2 -20.11 0.42 26.81
N ASN A 3 -20.78 -0.66 26.46
CA ASN A 3 -20.32 -1.62 25.45
C ASN A 3 -20.33 -0.95 24.07
N GLY A 4 -19.19 -0.37 23.64
CA GLY A 4 -19.06 0.31 22.35
C GLY A 4 -19.39 -0.54 21.11
N LEU A 5 -19.56 -1.86 21.28
CA LEU A 5 -20.01 -2.77 20.23
C LEU A 5 -21.50 -2.60 19.86
N GLU A 6 -22.34 -2.08 20.77
CA GLU A 6 -23.79 -1.93 20.53
C GLU A 6 -24.13 -0.83 19.50
N GLN A 7 -23.17 0.05 19.17
CA GLN A 7 -23.36 1.11 18.17
C GLN A 7 -22.88 0.74 16.77
N ILE A 8 -22.25 -0.43 16.59
CA ILE A 8 -21.72 -0.87 15.30
C ILE A 8 -22.87 -1.47 14.46
N PRO A 9 -23.10 -1.01 13.23
CA PRO A 9 -24.11 -1.58 12.35
C PRO A 9 -23.96 -3.10 12.22
N ARG A 10 -25.04 -3.87 12.49
CA ARG A 10 -25.02 -5.34 12.41
C ARG A 10 -24.55 -5.88 11.06
N ASP A 11 -24.82 -5.13 9.97
CA ASP A 11 -24.36 -5.48 8.63
C ASP A 11 -22.84 -5.63 8.52
N ALA A 12 -22.06 -4.91 9.33
CA ALA A 12 -20.60 -5.03 9.37
C ALA A 12 -20.11 -6.45 9.71
N PHE A 13 -20.93 -7.20 10.46
CA PHE A 13 -20.61 -8.55 10.90
C PHE A 13 -21.12 -9.65 9.96
N VAL A 14 -21.82 -9.28 8.89
CA VAL A 14 -22.43 -10.24 7.96
C VAL A 14 -21.39 -10.75 6.96
N LEU A 15 -21.26 -12.07 6.89
CA LEU A 15 -20.50 -12.78 5.86
C LEU A 15 -21.46 -13.30 4.76
N PRO A 16 -20.97 -13.48 3.53
CA PRO A 16 -21.74 -14.14 2.49
C PRO A 16 -21.94 -15.63 2.82
N ASP A 17 -22.72 -16.35 2.00
CA ASP A 17 -22.78 -17.80 2.10
C ASP A 17 -21.38 -18.43 1.95
N GLN A 18 -21.19 -19.61 2.54
CA GLN A 18 -19.88 -20.26 2.60
C GLN A 18 -19.28 -20.50 1.21
N GLN A 19 -20.12 -20.87 0.22
CA GLN A 19 -19.65 -21.16 -1.12
C GLN A 19 -19.07 -19.90 -1.78
N LEU A 20 -19.77 -18.77 -1.66
CA LEU A 20 -19.26 -17.49 -2.15
C LEU A 20 -18.02 -17.05 -1.35
N ALA A 21 -18.01 -17.21 -0.03
CA ALA A 21 -16.85 -16.87 0.79
C ALA A 21 -15.59 -17.63 0.35
N ASP A 22 -15.71 -18.95 0.19
CA ASP A 22 -14.62 -19.83 -0.25
C ASP A 22 -14.11 -19.44 -1.64
N GLU A 23 -15.02 -19.18 -2.59
CA GLU A 23 -14.66 -18.74 -3.94
C GLU A 23 -13.84 -17.45 -3.92
N LEU A 24 -14.25 -16.46 -3.11
CA LEU A 24 -13.58 -15.16 -3.06
C LEU A 24 -12.24 -15.22 -2.33
N VAL A 25 -12.14 -15.99 -1.24
CA VAL A 25 -10.88 -16.24 -0.52
C VAL A 25 -9.89 -16.96 -1.45
N ASP A 26 -10.33 -18.00 -2.14
CA ASP A 26 -9.49 -18.73 -3.11
C ASP A 26 -9.05 -17.81 -4.26
N ALA A 27 -9.93 -16.92 -4.75
CA ALA A 27 -9.60 -15.95 -5.79
C ALA A 27 -8.51 -14.96 -5.33
N TYR A 28 -8.56 -14.48 -4.08
CA TYR A 28 -7.52 -13.63 -3.51
C TYR A 28 -6.15 -14.33 -3.50
N PHE A 29 -6.09 -15.54 -2.95
CA PHE A 29 -4.83 -16.30 -2.86
C PHE A 29 -4.33 -16.82 -4.22
N ALA A 30 -5.22 -17.00 -5.19
CA ALA A 30 -4.85 -17.42 -6.54
C ALA A 30 -4.37 -16.27 -7.43
N HIS A 31 -4.89 -15.05 -7.26
CA HIS A 31 -4.71 -13.98 -8.24
C HIS A 31 -4.01 -12.73 -7.70
N VAL A 32 -4.03 -12.49 -6.40
CA VAL A 32 -3.39 -11.30 -5.78
C VAL A 32 -2.19 -11.67 -4.94
N ASN A 33 -2.36 -12.61 -4.02
CA ASN A 33 -1.28 -13.05 -3.12
C ASN A 33 0.03 -13.42 -3.85
N PRO A 34 0.02 -14.03 -5.06
CA PRO A 34 1.25 -14.36 -5.79
C PRO A 34 2.17 -13.17 -6.08
N GLY A 35 1.60 -12.00 -6.40
CA GLY A 35 2.34 -10.79 -6.71
C GLY A 35 2.34 -9.76 -5.57
N CYS A 36 1.49 -9.95 -4.57
CA CYS A 36 1.30 -9.04 -3.45
C CYS A 36 1.01 -9.82 -2.15
N PRO A 37 2.01 -10.53 -1.59
CA PRO A 37 1.84 -11.40 -0.43
C PRO A 37 1.76 -10.61 0.88
N ILE A 38 0.64 -9.90 1.07
CA ILE A 38 0.36 -9.13 2.30
C ILE A 38 0.09 -10.07 3.47
N ILE A 39 -0.57 -11.20 3.20
CA ILE A 39 -1.08 -12.15 4.19
C ILE A 39 -0.22 -13.40 4.23
N ASP A 40 -0.08 -13.98 5.42
CA ASP A 40 0.46 -15.33 5.59
C ASP A 40 -0.65 -16.33 5.22
N GLU A 41 -0.56 -16.93 4.02
CA GLU A 41 -1.60 -17.82 3.47
C GLU A 41 -1.78 -19.04 4.34
N ASP A 42 -0.69 -19.63 4.85
CA ASP A 42 -0.74 -20.85 5.65
C ASP A 42 -1.47 -20.62 6.97
N VAL A 43 -1.12 -19.54 7.69
CA VAL A 43 -1.79 -19.17 8.94
C VAL A 43 -3.25 -18.81 8.70
N PHE A 44 -3.52 -17.94 7.72
CA PHE A 44 -4.89 -17.49 7.45
C PHE A 44 -5.80 -18.65 7.03
N MET A 45 -5.33 -19.52 6.13
CA MET A 45 -6.13 -20.63 5.64
C MET A 45 -6.32 -21.71 6.71
N ALA A 46 -5.36 -21.90 7.61
CA ALA A 46 -5.54 -22.75 8.78
C ALA A 46 -6.65 -22.24 9.70
N GLN A 47 -6.68 -20.93 10.00
CA GLN A 47 -7.76 -20.32 10.79
C GLN A 47 -9.11 -20.38 10.06
N TYR A 48 -9.13 -20.05 8.77
CA TYR A 48 -10.35 -20.00 7.96
C TYR A 48 -10.99 -21.39 7.79
N LYS A 49 -10.20 -22.45 7.60
CA LYS A 49 -10.70 -23.83 7.41
C LYS A 49 -10.78 -24.63 8.72
N GLY A 50 -10.01 -24.27 9.73
CA GLY A 50 -9.76 -25.09 10.92
C GLY A 50 -10.97 -25.33 11.82
N ARG A 51 -12.05 -24.57 11.65
CA ARG A 51 -13.27 -24.62 12.49
C ARG A 51 -13.00 -24.42 13.99
N ASP A 52 -11.78 -24.05 14.38
CA ASP A 52 -11.47 -23.69 15.75
C ASP A 52 -12.08 -22.33 16.05
N LEU A 53 -13.18 -22.35 16.80
CA LEU A 53 -13.90 -21.15 17.20
C LEU A 53 -13.10 -20.28 18.18
N SER A 54 -12.01 -20.81 18.76
CA SER A 54 -11.14 -20.07 19.67
C SER A 54 -10.06 -19.24 18.95
N ASP A 55 -9.76 -19.55 17.69
CA ASP A 55 -8.80 -18.80 16.86
C ASP A 55 -9.34 -18.54 15.44
N PRO A 56 -10.48 -17.82 15.29
CA PRO A 56 -10.99 -17.46 13.99
C PRO A 56 -10.12 -16.37 13.32
N PRO A 57 -10.10 -16.29 11.98
CA PRO A 57 -9.43 -15.18 11.31
C PRO A 57 -10.11 -13.85 11.70
N SER A 58 -9.32 -12.78 11.72
CA SER A 58 -9.87 -11.44 11.97
C SER A 58 -10.98 -11.12 10.99
N LEU A 59 -12.15 -10.74 11.51
CA LEU A 59 -13.31 -10.41 10.70
C LEU A 59 -13.04 -9.21 9.78
N LEU A 60 -12.28 -8.22 10.27
CA LEU A 60 -11.85 -7.08 9.46
C LEU A 60 -11.02 -7.56 8.27
N LEU A 61 -10.04 -8.42 8.53
CA LEU A 61 -9.17 -8.97 7.52
C LEU A 61 -9.95 -9.82 6.51
N LEU A 62 -10.87 -10.65 6.98
CA LEU A 62 -11.73 -11.46 6.11
C LEU A 62 -12.61 -10.59 5.21
N GLN A 63 -13.28 -9.56 5.72
CA GLN A 63 -14.06 -8.64 4.88
C GLN A 63 -13.19 -7.94 3.82
N ALA A 64 -11.95 -7.57 4.18
CA ALA A 64 -11.01 -6.96 3.25
C ALA A 64 -10.53 -7.95 2.17
N ILE A 65 -10.27 -9.22 2.53
CA ILE A 65 -9.95 -10.29 1.58
C ILE A 65 -11.13 -10.56 0.65
N LEU A 66 -12.36 -10.59 1.16
CA LEU A 66 -13.58 -10.77 0.35
C LEU A 66 -13.78 -9.63 -0.65
N LEU A 67 -13.47 -8.38 -0.26
CA LEU A 67 -13.45 -7.23 -1.18
C LEU A 67 -12.48 -7.47 -2.35
N VAL A 68 -11.23 -7.85 -2.06
CA VAL A 68 -10.23 -8.08 -3.09
C VAL A 68 -10.59 -9.30 -3.94
N GLY A 69 -11.04 -10.37 -3.30
CA GLY A 69 -11.56 -11.57 -3.96
C GLY A 69 -12.68 -11.22 -4.94
N ALA A 70 -13.66 -10.41 -4.53
CA ALA A 70 -14.72 -9.95 -5.43
C ALA A 70 -14.17 -9.14 -6.61
N HIS A 71 -13.14 -8.31 -6.38
CA HIS A 71 -12.48 -7.53 -7.42
C HIS A 71 -11.84 -8.42 -8.51
N VAL A 72 -11.14 -9.49 -8.12
CA VAL A 72 -10.35 -10.34 -9.03
C VAL A 72 -11.04 -11.62 -9.47
N SER A 73 -12.16 -11.97 -8.84
CA SER A 73 -12.96 -13.12 -9.24
C SER A 73 -13.53 -12.95 -10.64
N ARG A 74 -14.06 -14.04 -11.20
CA ARG A 74 -14.69 -14.05 -12.52
C ARG A 74 -15.77 -12.95 -12.63
N PRO A 75 -15.90 -12.28 -13.79
CA PRO A 75 -16.92 -11.27 -13.99
C PRO A 75 -18.31 -11.81 -13.64
N ARG A 76 -19.03 -11.08 -12.79
CA ARG A 76 -20.40 -11.39 -12.39
C ARG A 76 -21.23 -10.11 -12.28
N PRO A 77 -22.54 -10.15 -12.54
CA PRO A 77 -23.40 -8.96 -12.46
C PRO A 77 -23.34 -8.25 -11.11
N GLN A 78 -23.17 -9.00 -10.02
CA GLN A 78 -23.14 -8.49 -8.65
C GLN A 78 -21.74 -8.05 -8.17
N ARG A 79 -20.72 -8.03 -9.04
CA ARG A 79 -19.34 -7.77 -8.63
C ARG A 79 -19.21 -6.44 -7.88
N ASP A 80 -19.76 -5.36 -8.43
CA ASP A 80 -19.58 -4.03 -7.86
C ASP A 80 -20.39 -3.87 -6.57
N SER A 81 -21.60 -4.44 -6.49
CA SER A 81 -22.38 -4.43 -5.24
C SER A 81 -21.71 -5.23 -4.12
N LEU A 82 -21.07 -6.36 -4.43
CA LEU A 82 -20.27 -7.14 -3.47
C LEU A 82 -19.06 -6.34 -2.99
N LYS A 83 -18.31 -5.71 -3.91
CA LYS A 83 -17.17 -4.86 -3.54
C LYS A 83 -17.60 -3.73 -2.61
N THR A 84 -18.67 -3.01 -2.95
CA THR A 84 -19.20 -1.91 -2.11
C THR A 84 -19.64 -2.43 -0.74
N ALA A 85 -20.32 -3.58 -0.67
CA ALA A 85 -20.73 -4.18 0.60
C ALA A 85 -19.52 -4.54 1.47
N PHE A 86 -18.56 -5.30 0.94
CA PHE A 86 -17.38 -5.74 1.70
C PHE A 86 -16.48 -4.57 2.11
N PHE A 87 -16.28 -3.58 1.23
CA PHE A 87 -15.57 -2.34 1.56
C PHE A 87 -16.25 -1.60 2.71
N ARG A 88 -17.56 -1.37 2.64
CA ARG A 88 -18.31 -0.68 3.68
C ARG A 88 -18.21 -1.41 5.02
N ARG A 89 -18.37 -2.74 5.03
CA ARG A 89 -18.30 -3.56 6.25
C ARG A 89 -16.91 -3.51 6.87
N ALA A 90 -15.86 -3.72 6.07
CA ALA A 90 -14.47 -3.62 6.52
C ALA A 90 -14.15 -2.23 7.05
N LYS A 91 -14.57 -1.16 6.37
CA LYS A 91 -14.37 0.22 6.82
C LYS A 91 -15.06 0.48 8.17
N ILE A 92 -16.30 0.03 8.35
CA ILE A 92 -17.01 0.15 9.64
C ILE A 92 -16.23 -0.57 10.76
N LEU A 93 -15.75 -1.79 10.52
CA LEU A 93 -14.97 -2.56 11.50
C LEU A 93 -13.64 -1.86 11.85
N PHE A 94 -12.98 -1.29 10.84
CA PHE A 94 -11.75 -0.52 10.98
C PHE A 94 -11.97 0.74 11.82
N ASP A 95 -12.94 1.57 11.44
CA ASP A 95 -13.25 2.84 12.11
C ASP A 95 -13.76 2.63 13.54
N SER A 96 -14.49 1.53 13.77
CA SER A 96 -15.02 1.16 15.09
C SER A 96 -13.96 0.52 16.00
N ARG A 97 -12.73 0.30 15.51
CA ARG A 97 -11.61 -0.29 16.26
C ARG A 97 -11.95 -1.65 16.89
N VAL A 98 -12.70 -2.47 16.16
CA VAL A 98 -13.00 -3.85 16.57
C VAL A 98 -11.71 -4.67 16.62
N GLU A 99 -10.86 -4.49 15.60
CA GLU A 99 -9.54 -5.09 15.56
C GLU A 99 -8.54 -4.28 16.41
N ARG A 100 -7.80 -4.97 17.28
CA ARG A 100 -6.77 -4.38 18.15
C ARG A 100 -5.37 -4.65 17.66
N ASN A 101 -5.19 -5.72 16.88
CA ASN A 101 -3.91 -6.03 16.27
C ASN A 101 -3.63 -5.01 15.16
N ARG A 102 -2.63 -4.16 15.41
CA ARG A 102 -2.25 -3.09 14.50
C ARG A 102 -1.59 -3.60 13.21
N ASP A 103 -1.00 -4.80 13.22
CA ASP A 103 -0.45 -5.42 12.02
C ASP A 103 -1.60 -5.73 11.03
N ILE A 104 -2.71 -6.26 11.55
CA ILE A 104 -3.92 -6.52 10.77
C ILE A 104 -4.51 -5.20 10.25
N LEU A 105 -4.46 -4.10 11.02
CA LEU A 105 -4.91 -2.80 10.52
C LEU A 105 -4.09 -2.32 9.31
N VAL A 106 -2.77 -2.53 9.31
CA VAL A 106 -1.93 -2.20 8.14
C VAL A 106 -2.32 -3.05 6.93
N GLN A 107 -2.44 -4.36 7.12
CA GLN A 107 -2.82 -5.30 6.05
C GLN A 107 -4.20 -5.00 5.49
N ALA A 108 -5.20 -4.77 6.35
CA ALA A 108 -6.56 -4.42 5.95
C ALA A 108 -6.59 -3.08 5.20
N ALA A 109 -5.86 -2.06 5.66
CA ALA A 109 -5.77 -0.78 4.96
C ALA A 109 -5.18 -0.92 3.56
N LEU A 110 -4.16 -1.77 3.36
CA LEU A 110 -3.63 -2.08 2.02
C LEU A 110 -4.67 -2.80 1.13
N LEU A 111 -5.44 -3.73 1.69
CA LEU A 111 -6.47 -4.45 0.93
C LEU A 111 -7.65 -3.54 0.54
N LEU A 112 -7.97 -2.54 1.37
CA LEU A 112 -9.04 -1.57 1.10
C LEU A 112 -8.76 -0.67 -0.12
N THR A 113 -7.51 -0.57 -0.57
CA THR A 113 -7.15 0.21 -1.78
C THR A 113 -7.72 -0.41 -3.08
N TRP A 114 -8.18 -1.66 -3.04
CA TRP A 114 -8.79 -2.36 -4.17
C TRP A 114 -10.25 -1.98 -4.41
N TYR A 115 -10.82 -1.17 -3.50
CA TYR A 115 -12.04 -0.45 -3.77
C TYR A 115 -11.75 0.72 -4.70
N SER A 116 -12.52 0.81 -5.77
CA SER A 116 -12.47 1.92 -6.73
C SER A 116 -13.93 2.30 -6.94
N ASP A 117 -14.38 3.34 -6.25
CA ASP A 117 -15.73 3.84 -6.42
C ASP A 117 -15.84 4.51 -7.80
N PRO A 118 -16.86 4.20 -8.62
CA PRO A 118 -17.13 4.92 -9.85
C PRO A 118 -17.54 6.38 -9.62
N VAL A 119 -17.91 6.76 -8.40
CA VAL A 119 -18.42 8.10 -8.06
C VAL A 119 -17.52 8.70 -6.98
N ASP A 120 -16.65 9.63 -7.42
CA ASP A 120 -15.55 10.30 -6.69
C ASP A 120 -15.94 11.12 -5.43
N ASP A 121 -17.06 10.86 -4.76
CA ASP A 121 -17.59 11.74 -3.71
C ASP A 121 -17.07 11.43 -2.29
N ASP A 122 -16.50 10.24 -2.04
CA ASP A 122 -15.90 9.89 -0.74
C ASP A 122 -14.35 9.85 -0.82
N VAL A 123 -13.72 10.90 -0.28
CA VAL A 123 -12.26 10.98 -0.14
C VAL A 123 -11.68 9.80 0.66
N SER A 124 -12.45 9.21 1.57
CA SER A 124 -12.05 8.04 2.36
C SER A 124 -12.31 6.70 1.68
N ALA A 125 -12.78 6.71 0.43
CA ALA A 125 -12.94 5.52 -0.41
C ALA A 125 -11.85 5.36 -1.48
N ASN A 126 -10.97 6.36 -1.65
CA ASN A 126 -9.94 6.31 -2.68
C ASN A 126 -8.68 5.54 -2.22
N ALA A 127 -7.97 4.93 -3.19
CA ALA A 127 -6.76 4.15 -2.92
C ALA A 127 -5.64 4.97 -2.26
N HIS A 128 -5.41 6.21 -2.69
CA HIS A 128 -4.37 7.10 -2.13
C HIS A 128 -4.58 7.39 -0.64
N TYR A 129 -5.83 7.54 -0.21
CA TYR A 129 -6.20 7.70 1.20
C TYR A 129 -5.82 6.46 2.01
N TRP A 130 -6.24 5.27 1.57
CA TRP A 130 -5.98 4.02 2.30
C TRP A 130 -4.50 3.65 2.35
N VAL A 131 -3.74 3.95 1.29
CA VAL A 131 -2.27 3.84 1.34
C VAL A 131 -1.68 4.79 2.39
N GLY A 132 -2.14 6.04 2.45
CA GLY A 132 -1.73 6.99 3.49
C GLY A 132 -2.10 6.55 4.92
N VAL A 133 -3.24 5.88 5.09
CA VAL A 133 -3.65 5.27 6.38
C VAL A 133 -2.69 4.13 6.75
N ALA A 134 -2.44 3.19 5.83
CA ALA A 134 -1.52 2.09 6.03
C ALA A 134 -0.11 2.60 6.38
N ALA A 135 0.39 3.59 5.64
CA ALA A 135 1.69 4.22 5.88
C ALA A 135 1.81 4.82 7.28
N ARG A 136 0.80 5.57 7.74
CA ARG A 136 0.81 6.17 9.07
C ARG A 136 0.81 5.11 10.18
N ILE A 137 0.01 4.05 10.04
CA ILE A 137 -0.06 2.98 11.04
C ILE A 137 1.26 2.20 11.08
N ALA A 138 1.79 1.82 9.92
CA ALA A 138 3.04 1.07 9.77
C ALA A 138 4.24 1.85 10.30
N THR A 139 4.36 3.14 9.95
CA THR A 139 5.40 4.02 10.50
C THR A 139 5.28 4.15 12.01
N GLY A 140 4.05 4.33 12.52
CA GLY A 140 3.79 4.38 13.96
C GLY A 140 3.98 3.06 14.72
N LEU A 141 4.17 1.93 14.02
CA LEU A 141 4.61 0.66 14.60
C LEU A 141 6.13 0.49 14.56
N GLY A 142 6.82 1.23 13.69
CA GLY A 142 8.24 1.07 13.43
C GLY A 142 8.56 0.13 12.27
N MET A 143 7.59 -0.24 11.42
CA MET A 143 7.85 -1.10 10.25
C MET A 143 8.85 -0.49 9.26
N HIS A 144 8.98 0.83 9.24
CA HIS A 144 9.97 1.59 8.46
C HIS A 144 11.41 1.48 8.99
N ARG A 145 11.62 0.75 10.10
CA ARG A 145 12.92 0.59 10.74
C ARG A 145 13.50 -0.81 10.57
N ASN A 146 14.82 -0.91 10.59
CA ASN A 146 15.55 -2.15 10.60
C ASN A 146 15.27 -2.93 11.89
N ALA A 147 14.47 -4.00 11.78
CA ALA A 147 14.12 -4.86 12.89
C ALA A 147 15.21 -5.88 13.27
N SER A 148 16.38 -5.89 12.64
CA SER A 148 17.43 -6.91 12.89
C SER A 148 17.81 -7.02 14.37
N SER A 149 18.01 -5.88 15.03
CA SER A 149 18.37 -5.79 16.45
C SER A 149 17.16 -5.83 17.40
N SER A 150 15.93 -5.93 16.88
CA SER A 150 14.73 -5.96 17.73
C SER A 150 14.56 -7.31 18.42
N ARG A 151 13.77 -7.33 19.50
CA ARG A 151 13.41 -8.55 20.25
C ARG A 151 12.23 -9.32 19.63
N MET A 152 11.75 -8.91 18.46
CA MET A 152 10.66 -9.60 17.77
C MET A 152 11.06 -11.02 17.38
N VAL A 153 10.08 -11.91 17.34
CA VAL A 153 10.30 -13.26 16.79
C VAL A 153 10.56 -13.17 15.29
N SER A 154 11.28 -14.16 14.74
CA SER A 154 11.72 -14.13 13.34
C SER A 154 10.56 -14.02 12.35
N ILE A 155 9.42 -14.68 12.62
CA ILE A 155 8.24 -14.63 11.76
C ILE A 155 7.68 -13.20 11.64
N ASP A 156 7.59 -12.46 12.75
CA ASP A 156 7.11 -11.08 12.75
C ASP A 156 8.09 -10.14 12.05
N LYS A 157 9.41 -10.34 12.22
CA LYS A 157 10.43 -9.54 11.51
C LYS A 157 10.28 -9.66 10.00
N ARG A 158 10.05 -10.88 9.51
CA ARG A 158 9.85 -11.18 8.09
C ARG A 158 8.55 -10.57 7.58
N MET A 159 7.46 -10.74 8.33
CA MET A 159 6.17 -10.13 7.99
C MET A 159 6.26 -8.61 7.93
N TRP A 160 6.89 -7.94 8.91
CA TRP A 160 7.04 -6.49 8.93
C TRP A 160 7.85 -5.98 7.72
N ARG A 161 8.97 -6.62 7.40
CA ARG A 161 9.78 -6.27 6.23
C ARG A 161 8.99 -6.47 4.93
N ARG A 162 8.30 -7.60 4.79
CA ARG A 162 7.44 -7.92 3.64
C ARG A 162 6.33 -6.88 3.45
N VAL A 163 5.53 -6.63 4.49
CA VAL A 163 4.40 -5.70 4.45
C VAL A 163 4.88 -4.26 4.23
N TRP A 164 6.01 -3.86 4.81
CA TRP A 164 6.59 -2.53 4.58
C TRP A 164 6.93 -2.30 3.11
N TRP A 165 7.64 -3.23 2.47
CA TRP A 165 8.02 -3.06 1.08
C TRP A 165 6.83 -3.15 0.12
N ILE A 166 5.84 -3.99 0.41
CA ILE A 166 4.57 -3.98 -0.34
C ILE A 166 3.84 -2.65 -0.19
N LEU A 167 3.78 -2.08 1.02
CA LEU A 167 3.24 -0.75 1.26
C LEU A 167 3.97 0.32 0.43
N VAL A 168 5.30 0.26 0.35
CA VAL A 168 6.09 1.18 -0.50
C VAL A 168 5.70 1.03 -1.97
N GLN A 169 5.54 -0.19 -2.48
CA GLN A 169 5.08 -0.41 -3.86
C GLN A 169 3.73 0.27 -4.11
N PHE A 170 2.77 0.12 -3.20
CA PHE A 170 1.45 0.75 -3.30
C PHE A 170 1.56 2.28 -3.26
N ASP A 171 2.33 2.83 -2.33
CA ASP A 171 2.52 4.28 -2.20
C ASP A 171 3.14 4.90 -3.46
N VAL A 172 4.17 4.25 -4.02
CA VAL A 172 4.81 4.71 -5.25
C VAL A 172 3.83 4.71 -6.41
N MET A 173 3.15 3.59 -6.64
CA MET A 173 2.34 3.41 -7.84
C MET A 173 1.02 4.18 -7.80
N VAL A 174 0.36 4.21 -6.64
CA VAL A 174 -0.87 5.00 -6.46
C VAL A 174 -0.55 6.49 -6.54
N SER A 175 0.53 6.95 -5.90
CA SER A 175 0.94 8.37 -6.00
C SER A 175 1.28 8.76 -7.42
N LEU A 176 1.98 7.90 -8.16
CA LEU A 176 2.28 8.10 -9.58
C LEU A 176 1.01 8.18 -10.44
N LEU A 177 0.08 7.23 -10.27
CA LEU A 177 -1.16 7.18 -11.05
C LEU A 177 -2.06 8.39 -10.82
N TYR A 178 -2.15 8.87 -9.58
CA TYR A 178 -3.00 10.01 -9.21
C TYR A 178 -2.30 11.36 -9.36
N GLY A 179 -1.00 11.38 -9.69
CA GLY A 179 -0.20 12.61 -9.71
C GLY A 179 -0.07 13.29 -8.35
N ARG A 180 -0.10 12.50 -7.25
CA ARG A 180 -0.06 13.00 -5.87
C ARG A 180 1.30 12.72 -5.23
N PRO A 181 1.67 13.44 -4.14
CA PRO A 181 2.86 13.10 -3.37
C PRO A 181 2.72 11.74 -2.66
N GLN A 182 3.86 11.07 -2.53
CA GLN A 182 4.05 9.85 -1.74
C GLN A 182 3.87 10.13 -0.25
N ALA A 183 3.22 9.20 0.46
CA ALA A 183 3.09 9.24 1.91
C ALA A 183 4.39 8.82 2.61
N VAL A 184 5.20 7.97 1.97
CA VAL A 184 6.46 7.46 2.50
C VAL A 184 7.64 8.28 1.98
N ASN A 185 8.49 8.70 2.91
CA ASN A 185 9.81 9.21 2.56
C ASN A 185 10.88 8.15 2.81
N LEU A 186 11.41 7.55 1.74
CA LEU A 186 12.43 6.51 1.83
C LEU A 186 13.73 6.97 2.51
N GLU A 187 14.03 8.27 2.53
CA GLU A 187 15.18 8.81 3.28
C GLU A 187 15.03 8.69 4.79
N ASP A 188 13.79 8.55 5.29
CA ASP A 188 13.49 8.36 6.71
C ASP A 188 13.46 6.88 7.11
N CYS A 189 13.79 5.97 6.18
CA CYS A 189 13.65 4.52 6.33
C CYS A 189 15.01 3.81 6.29
N ASP A 190 15.18 2.77 7.09
CA ASP A 190 16.41 1.93 7.11
C ASP A 190 16.10 0.42 7.01
N VAL A 191 14.91 0.07 6.52
CA VAL A 191 14.49 -1.33 6.30
C VAL A 191 15.41 -2.02 5.30
N GLN A 192 15.84 -3.23 5.63
CA GLN A 192 16.67 -4.06 4.75
C GLN A 192 15.89 -4.51 3.51
N PRO A 193 16.56 -4.74 2.36
CA PRO A 193 15.93 -5.32 1.17
C PRO A 193 15.23 -6.65 1.46
N LEU A 194 14.22 -6.98 0.66
CA LEU A 194 13.52 -8.26 0.72
C LEU A 194 14.44 -9.43 0.36
N THR A 195 14.18 -10.57 0.98
CA THR A 195 14.84 -11.86 0.71
C THR A 195 13.79 -12.95 0.55
N ALA A 196 14.16 -14.10 -0.03
CA ALA A 196 13.23 -15.23 -0.19
C ALA A 196 12.61 -15.70 1.14
N THR A 197 13.36 -15.62 2.25
CA THR A 197 12.86 -16.02 3.59
C THR A 197 11.66 -15.18 4.03
N ASP A 198 11.54 -13.94 3.54
CA ASP A 198 10.44 -13.05 3.90
C ASP A 198 9.08 -13.58 3.46
N PHE A 199 9.03 -14.57 2.58
CA PHE A 199 7.81 -15.14 2.01
C PHE A 199 7.49 -16.54 2.53
N GLU A 200 8.23 -17.04 3.53
CA GLU A 200 7.85 -18.26 4.26
C GLU A 200 6.44 -18.11 4.85
N GLY A 201 5.56 -19.09 4.62
CA GLY A 201 4.15 -19.07 5.08
C GLY A 201 3.18 -18.37 4.11
N CYS A 202 3.69 -17.63 3.11
CA CYS A 202 2.83 -16.88 2.20
C CYS A 202 2.21 -17.73 1.06
N GLY A 203 2.35 -19.05 1.08
CA GLY A 203 1.83 -19.94 0.05
C GLY A 203 2.81 -20.20 -1.11
N SER A 204 2.68 -21.37 -1.73
CA SER A 204 3.61 -21.88 -2.73
C SER A 204 3.56 -21.15 -4.09
N ARG A 205 2.53 -20.35 -4.33
CA ARG A 205 2.31 -19.61 -5.58
C ARG A 205 2.99 -18.24 -5.61
N VAL A 206 3.58 -17.80 -4.49
CA VAL A 206 4.25 -16.49 -4.41
C VAL A 206 5.40 -16.40 -5.40
N GLN A 207 5.37 -15.37 -6.23
CA GLN A 207 6.38 -15.08 -7.23
C GLN A 207 7.48 -14.23 -6.58
N ILE A 208 8.30 -14.84 -5.75
CA ILE A 208 9.29 -14.17 -4.89
C ILE A 208 10.18 -13.19 -5.69
N ASP A 209 10.77 -13.65 -6.80
CA ASP A 209 11.66 -12.81 -7.62
C ASP A 209 10.93 -11.60 -8.21
N TYR A 210 9.67 -11.78 -8.63
CA TYR A 210 8.85 -10.67 -9.12
C TYR A 210 8.65 -9.62 -8.02
N VAL A 211 8.29 -10.01 -6.80
CA VAL A 211 8.03 -9.07 -5.69
C VAL A 211 9.31 -8.31 -5.31
N ILE A 212 10.46 -9.00 -5.29
CA ILE A 212 11.77 -8.38 -5.00
C ILE A 212 12.12 -7.35 -6.08
N HIS A 213 12.11 -7.73 -7.36
CA HIS A 213 12.45 -6.81 -8.45
C HIS A 213 11.44 -5.67 -8.60
N TYR A 214 10.16 -5.92 -8.32
CA TYR A 214 9.14 -4.87 -8.33
C TYR A 214 9.39 -3.83 -7.24
N THR A 215 9.91 -4.25 -6.08
CA THR A 215 10.36 -3.35 -5.01
C THR A 215 11.51 -2.46 -5.45
N GLU A 216 12.52 -3.04 -6.11
CA GLU A 216 13.66 -2.31 -6.65
C GLU A 216 13.20 -1.26 -7.68
N LEU A 217 12.31 -1.66 -8.59
CA LEU A 217 11.70 -0.76 -9.58
C LEU A 217 10.94 0.39 -8.90
N CYS A 218 10.09 0.10 -7.92
CA CYS A 218 9.35 1.13 -7.19
C CYS A 218 10.28 2.11 -6.46
N THR A 219 11.40 1.63 -5.93
CA THR A 219 12.42 2.47 -5.29
C THR A 219 13.05 3.43 -6.29
N MET A 220 13.39 2.95 -7.50
CA MET A 220 13.89 3.81 -8.58
C MET A 220 12.85 4.84 -9.04
N ILE A 221 11.59 4.42 -9.19
CA ILE A 221 10.48 5.33 -9.55
C ILE A 221 10.33 6.42 -8.49
N SER A 222 10.33 6.08 -7.20
CA SER A 222 10.25 7.04 -6.10
C SER A 222 11.34 8.10 -6.19
N PHE A 223 12.58 7.66 -6.39
CA PHE A 223 13.73 8.56 -6.56
C PHE A 223 13.53 9.50 -7.76
N ILE A 224 13.17 8.97 -8.94
CA ILE A 224 12.98 9.77 -10.15
C ILE A 224 11.85 10.79 -9.96
N VAL A 225 10.73 10.40 -9.37
CA VAL A 225 9.58 11.28 -9.13
C VAL A 225 9.98 12.43 -8.21
N LYS A 226 10.69 12.14 -7.12
CA LYS A 226 11.14 13.17 -6.16
C LYS A 226 12.16 14.13 -6.77
N GLU A 227 13.17 13.60 -7.47
CA GLU A 227 14.27 14.40 -8.01
C GLU A 227 13.86 15.22 -9.24
N ARG A 228 13.10 14.64 -10.17
CA ARG A 228 12.80 15.28 -11.46
C ARG A 228 11.51 16.09 -11.45
N PHE A 229 10.53 15.67 -10.68
CA PHE A 229 9.19 16.27 -10.68
C PHE A 229 8.86 16.98 -9.36
N GLY A 230 9.76 16.91 -8.37
CA GLY A 230 9.65 17.68 -7.13
C GLY A 230 9.81 19.19 -7.36
N LEU A 231 9.09 19.99 -6.56
CA LEU A 231 9.14 21.45 -6.62
C LEU A 231 10.55 22.03 -6.43
N ARG A 232 11.49 21.28 -5.83
CA ARG A 232 12.90 21.68 -5.66
C ARG A 232 13.62 21.84 -7.01
N HIS A 233 13.36 20.98 -8.00
CA HIS A 233 13.95 21.12 -9.33
C HIS A 233 13.38 22.33 -10.08
N LEU A 234 12.07 22.59 -9.96
CA LEU A 234 11.44 23.79 -10.53
C LEU A 234 12.01 25.08 -9.92
N ARG A 235 12.45 25.06 -8.65
CA ARG A 235 13.13 26.19 -8.01
C ARG A 235 14.56 26.38 -8.50
N ILE A 236 15.34 25.31 -8.69
CA ILE A 236 16.71 25.44 -9.26
C ILE A 236 16.64 25.95 -10.72
N GLY A 237 15.69 25.47 -11.53
CA GLY A 237 15.46 26.00 -12.88
C GLY A 237 15.07 27.48 -12.87
N ARG A 238 14.21 27.90 -11.92
CA ARG A 238 13.83 29.31 -11.76
C ARG A 238 14.95 30.18 -11.19
N LEU A 239 15.72 29.70 -10.22
CA LEU A 239 16.91 30.40 -9.71
C LEU A 239 17.98 30.53 -10.79
N CYS A 240 18.26 29.50 -11.58
CA CYS A 240 19.16 29.61 -12.73
C CYS A 240 18.66 30.60 -13.80
N SER A 241 17.34 30.75 -13.98
CA SER A 241 16.78 31.79 -14.85
C SER A 241 16.80 33.20 -14.23
N GLN A 242 16.79 33.33 -12.90
CA GLN A 242 16.86 34.60 -12.18
C GLN A 242 18.30 35.06 -11.90
N ILE A 243 19.28 34.15 -11.87
CA ILE A 243 20.73 34.43 -11.74
C ILE A 243 21.37 34.58 -13.14
N ARG A 244 20.63 35.08 -14.13
CA ARG A 244 21.25 35.62 -15.34
C ARG A 244 21.69 37.05 -15.05
N PHE A 245 22.76 37.19 -14.26
CA PHE A 245 23.48 38.46 -14.14
C PHE A 245 23.91 38.90 -15.53
N GLU A 246 23.62 40.16 -15.85
CA GLU A 246 24.13 40.87 -17.02
C GLU A 246 25.66 40.72 -17.08
N CYS A 247 26.13 39.86 -17.96
CA CYS A 247 27.53 39.87 -18.36
C CYS A 247 27.61 40.91 -19.49
N PRO A 248 28.22 42.09 -19.28
CA PRO A 248 28.34 43.08 -20.34
C PRO A 248 29.27 42.50 -21.40
N LEU A 249 28.74 42.27 -22.60
CA LEU A 249 29.56 41.92 -23.75
C LEU A 249 30.60 43.04 -23.97
N PRO A 250 31.89 42.73 -24.16
CA PRO A 250 32.87 43.75 -24.47
C PRO A 250 32.52 44.40 -25.81
N THR A 251 32.50 45.73 -25.82
CA THR A 251 32.28 46.53 -27.02
C THR A 251 33.40 46.25 -28.05
N PRO A 252 33.06 46.11 -29.34
CA PRO A 252 34.07 45.88 -30.36
C PRO A 252 34.94 47.13 -30.53
N VAL A 253 36.25 46.96 -30.37
CA VAL A 253 37.25 47.99 -30.67
C VAL A 253 37.24 48.23 -32.18
N ARG A 254 36.76 49.41 -32.62
CA ARG A 254 36.89 49.87 -34.01
C ARG A 254 38.37 50.07 -34.34
N GLY A 255 38.98 49.09 -35.00
CA GLY A 255 40.24 49.28 -35.71
C GLY A 255 40.04 50.26 -36.86
N ARG A 256 40.71 51.41 -36.82
CA ARG A 256 40.89 52.28 -37.99
C ARG A 256 41.80 51.55 -38.96
N LEU A 257 41.28 51.20 -40.13
CA LEU A 257 42.12 50.94 -41.30
C LEU A 257 42.42 52.30 -41.94
N SER A 258 43.66 52.73 -41.78
CA SER A 258 44.27 53.78 -42.59
C SER A 258 44.43 53.28 -44.02
N SER A 259 43.99 54.13 -44.95
CA SER A 259 44.24 54.12 -46.39
C SER A 259 45.65 53.67 -46.79
N ILE A 260 45.73 52.77 -47.78
CA ILE A 260 46.47 52.85 -49.06
C ILE A 260 45.78 51.89 -50.03
#